data_AF-W3APD3-F1
#
_entry.id   AF-W3APD3-F1
#
_cell.length_a   1.000
_cell.length_b   1.000
_cell.length_c   1.000
_cell.angle_alpha   90.00
_cell.angle_beta   90.00
_cell.angle_gamma   90.00
#
_symmetry.space_group_name_H-M   'P 1'
#
loop_
_entity.id
_entity.type
_entity.pdbx_description
1 polymer ?
#
loop_
_entity_poly.entity_id
_entity_poly.type
_entity_poly.pdbx_seq_one_letter_code
_entity_poly.pdbx_strand_id
1 'polypeptide(L)'
;MKNESFWGFDNSSMDELVATDRIVEVMNDQCKYLYDYTQGKVFAIFDVIKREGALLSVIKTMSEVSKYVSKNATIQDTVGEVPINELIDASDIYCEKEYAFEIYTDTYRYRLFSLKMASIYPVKMKIEEVVYEHVMNELSLRGIKSDKDKYIVIENEESFCDALKLVLQDKKVRYIINELQKSVLSEKESDRNVLDKIIVCEGRNDEIIIDAIAQKLNCKPIFVVADGKNNISNLVSNVHERNANAQILVVIDSDGEEEKTKALFEKKVGKDGYQLLIVNNQVEDWFIPDVEDFSKLKLLQTIDTIVGEAEFDELRKKYDSFDKLLKFLER
;
A
#
# COMPACT_ATOMS: atom_id res chain seq x y z
N MET A 1 -48.50 42.29 10.85
CA MET A 1 -47.74 41.57 9.80
C MET A 1 -47.89 40.08 10.10
N LYS A 2 -48.26 39.26 9.12
CA LYS A 2 -48.10 37.81 9.24
C LYS A 2 -46.60 37.52 9.18
N ASN A 3 -46.08 36.72 10.09
CA ASN A 3 -44.70 36.27 10.04
C ASN A 3 -44.57 35.35 8.82
N GLU A 4 -43.85 35.78 7.79
CA GLU A 4 -43.42 34.90 6.71
C GLU A 4 -42.33 33.98 7.24
N SER A 5 -42.41 32.70 6.87
CA SER A 5 -41.35 31.75 7.17
C SER A 5 -40.14 32.09 6.33
N PHE A 6 -38.99 32.33 6.96
CA PHE A 6 -37.71 32.45 6.26
C PHE A 6 -37.14 31.09 5.87
N TRP A 7 -37.71 30.00 6.41
CA TRP A 7 -37.34 28.65 6.03
C TRP A 7 -38.01 28.30 4.71
N GLY A 8 -37.21 28.21 3.64
CA GLY A 8 -37.64 27.91 2.27
C GLY A 8 -37.95 26.44 2.04
N PHE A 9 -38.77 25.83 2.89
CA PHE A 9 -39.21 24.44 2.76
C PHE A 9 -40.26 24.29 1.64
N ASP A 10 -39.88 24.63 0.41
CA ASP A 10 -40.59 24.13 -0.77
C ASP A 10 -39.90 22.83 -1.18
N ASN A 11 -40.67 21.73 -1.23
CA ASN A 11 -40.19 20.39 -1.61
C ASN A 11 -39.59 20.32 -3.03
N SER A 12 -39.53 21.44 -3.76
CA SER A 12 -38.84 21.60 -5.04
C SER A 12 -37.33 21.92 -4.92
N SER A 13 -36.82 22.21 -3.72
CA SER A 13 -35.43 22.66 -3.49
C SER A 13 -34.43 21.55 -3.15
N MET A 14 -34.89 20.33 -2.81
CA MET A 14 -34.02 19.19 -2.56
C MET A 14 -33.37 18.62 -3.83
N ASP A 15 -33.92 18.94 -5.01
CA ASP A 15 -33.39 18.53 -6.32
C ASP A 15 -32.14 19.34 -6.74
N GLU A 16 -31.74 20.36 -5.98
CA GLU A 16 -30.59 21.22 -6.33
C GLU A 16 -29.24 20.74 -5.76
N LEU A 17 -29.24 19.85 -4.76
CA LEU A 17 -28.01 19.40 -4.10
C LEU A 17 -27.50 18.09 -4.72
N VAL A 18 -26.39 18.19 -5.45
CA VAL A 18 -25.73 17.04 -6.09
C VAL A 18 -24.66 16.45 -5.17
N ALA A 19 -24.75 15.15 -4.90
CA ALA A 19 -23.79 14.41 -4.08
C ALA A 19 -22.43 14.22 -4.80
N THR A 20 -21.37 14.03 -4.02
CA THR A 20 -19.99 13.84 -4.49
C THR A 20 -19.52 12.38 -4.49
N ASP A 21 -20.42 11.44 -4.21
CA ASP A 21 -20.16 10.00 -4.08
C ASP A 21 -19.45 9.41 -5.32
N ARG A 22 -19.84 9.84 -6.51
CA ARG A 22 -19.25 9.36 -7.78
C ARG A 22 -17.79 9.79 -8.00
N ILE A 23 -17.30 10.82 -7.31
CA ILE A 23 -15.89 11.24 -7.43
C ILE A 23 -14.96 10.09 -7.03
N VAL A 24 -15.25 9.39 -5.93
CA VAL A 24 -14.40 8.28 -5.46
C VAL A 24 -14.36 7.14 -6.47
N GLU A 25 -15.49 6.81 -7.08
CA GLU A 25 -15.59 5.77 -8.12
C GLU A 25 -14.74 6.12 -9.35
N VAL A 26 -14.93 7.34 -9.89
CA VAL A 26 -14.17 7.82 -11.05
C VAL A 26 -12.67 7.81 -10.76
N MET A 27 -12.26 8.23 -9.57
CA MET A 27 -10.86 8.26 -9.17
C MET A 27 -10.26 6.85 -9.04
N ASN A 28 -10.99 5.90 -8.47
CA ASN A 28 -10.56 4.50 -8.38
C ASN A 28 -10.37 3.87 -9.77
N ASP A 29 -11.27 4.18 -10.72
CA ASP A 29 -11.11 3.75 -12.10
C ASP A 29 -9.83 4.33 -12.72
N GLN A 30 -9.53 5.61 -12.50
CA GLN A 30 -8.30 6.22 -13.02
C GLN A 30 -7.04 5.61 -12.41
N CYS A 31 -7.04 5.29 -11.11
CA CYS A 31 -5.94 4.58 -10.47
C CYS A 31 -5.69 3.22 -11.13
N LYS A 32 -6.77 2.46 -11.37
CA LYS A 32 -6.71 1.16 -12.04
C LYS A 32 -6.21 1.28 -13.48
N TYR A 33 -6.69 2.25 -14.25
CA TYR A 33 -6.21 2.49 -15.62
C TYR A 33 -4.71 2.73 -15.66
N LEU A 34 -4.15 3.52 -14.74
CA LEU A 34 -2.71 3.76 -14.70
C LEU A 34 -1.92 2.50 -14.33
N TYR A 35 -2.41 1.74 -13.35
CA TYR A 35 -1.81 0.46 -12.95
C TYR A 35 -1.75 -0.51 -14.13
N ASP A 36 -2.88 -0.73 -14.80
CA ASP A 36 -2.98 -1.66 -15.93
C ASP A 36 -2.12 -1.19 -17.11
N TYR A 37 -2.17 0.11 -17.45
CA TYR A 37 -1.41 0.69 -18.56
C TYR A 37 0.10 0.55 -18.38
N THR A 38 0.60 0.72 -17.16
CA THR A 38 2.04 0.61 -16.86
C THR A 38 2.46 -0.78 -16.41
N GLN A 39 1.54 -1.76 -16.45
CA GLN A 39 1.76 -3.14 -16.02
C GLN A 39 2.26 -3.22 -14.56
N GLY A 40 1.67 -2.41 -13.69
CA GLY A 40 1.99 -2.33 -12.26
C GLY A 40 3.30 -1.63 -11.91
N LYS A 41 4.05 -1.10 -12.89
CA LYS A 41 5.32 -0.39 -12.62
C LYS A 41 5.10 0.97 -11.95
N VAL A 42 4.00 1.62 -12.30
CA VAL A 42 3.58 2.91 -11.73
C VAL A 42 2.12 2.76 -11.33
N PHE A 43 1.78 3.18 -10.13
CA PHE A 43 0.41 3.11 -9.64
C PHE A 43 -0.02 4.44 -9.05
N ALA A 44 -1.32 4.67 -8.96
CA ALA A 44 -1.84 5.85 -8.29
C ALA A 44 -2.73 5.44 -7.11
N ILE A 45 -2.77 6.31 -6.12
CA ILE A 45 -3.62 6.19 -4.95
C ILE A 45 -4.46 7.47 -4.85
N PHE A 46 -5.76 7.29 -4.60
CA PHE A 46 -6.67 8.35 -4.20
C PHE A 46 -7.24 8.05 -2.82
N ASP A 47 -6.84 8.83 -1.81
CA ASP A 47 -7.29 8.59 -0.43
C ASP A 47 -7.25 9.88 0.42
N VAL A 48 -7.90 9.85 1.57
CA VAL A 48 -7.93 10.92 2.57
C VAL A 48 -6.52 11.21 3.08
N ILE A 49 -6.12 12.48 3.08
CA ILE A 49 -4.89 12.96 3.68
C ILE A 49 -5.02 12.85 5.21
N LYS A 50 -4.35 11.86 5.78
CA LYS A 50 -4.18 11.74 7.23
C LYS A 50 -3.06 12.68 7.66
N ARG A 51 -3.37 13.74 8.42
CA ARG A 51 -2.35 14.56 9.07
C ARG A 51 -1.67 13.73 10.17
N GLU A 52 -0.37 13.48 10.03
CA GLU A 52 0.43 12.84 11.07
C GLU A 52 0.32 13.65 12.37
N GLY A 53 -0.17 12.96 13.40
CA GLY A 53 -0.73 13.54 14.64
C GLY A 53 -1.96 12.78 15.11
N ALA A 54 -2.67 12.11 14.19
CA ALA A 54 -3.79 11.21 14.51
C ALA A 54 -3.41 9.71 14.59
N LEU A 55 -2.11 9.38 14.46
CA LEU A 55 -1.63 7.99 14.34
C LEU A 55 -1.49 7.25 15.69
N LEU A 56 -1.97 7.82 16.80
CA LEU A 56 -2.05 7.13 18.10
C LEU A 56 -3.49 6.82 18.55
N SER A 57 -4.53 7.25 17.83
CA SER A 57 -5.93 7.00 18.24
C SER A 57 -6.55 5.75 17.61
N VAL A 58 -6.08 5.30 16.44
CA VAL A 58 -6.63 4.10 15.77
C VAL A 58 -6.03 2.79 16.32
N ILE A 59 -4.88 2.85 17.00
CA ILE A 59 -4.33 1.68 17.73
C ILE A 59 -4.99 1.52 19.13
N LYS A 60 -5.79 2.50 19.59
CA LYS A 60 -6.47 2.42 20.90
C LYS A 60 -7.94 1.99 20.86
N THR A 61 -8.52 1.71 19.70
CA THR A 61 -9.94 1.33 19.58
C THR A 61 -10.19 -0.16 19.34
N MET A 62 -9.23 -1.02 19.71
CA MET A 62 -9.46 -2.45 19.95
C MET A 62 -8.81 -2.94 21.25
N SER A 63 -8.76 -2.07 22.27
CA SER A 63 -8.52 -2.50 23.65
C SER A 63 -9.58 -1.88 24.55
N GLU A 64 -10.44 -2.72 25.12
CA GLU A 64 -11.45 -2.38 26.10
C GLU A 64 -10.86 -1.76 27.37
N VAL A 65 -10.47 -0.48 27.38
CA VAL A 65 -10.21 0.27 28.63
C VAL A 65 -10.53 1.75 28.45
N SER A 66 -11.79 2.13 28.65
CA SER A 66 -12.11 3.50 29.10
C SER A 66 -13.40 3.53 29.94
N LYS A 67 -13.50 2.64 30.93
CA LYS A 67 -14.15 3.02 32.18
C LYS A 67 -13.07 3.72 33.02
N TYR A 68 -13.32 4.98 33.31
CA TYR A 68 -12.61 5.89 34.23
C TYR A 68 -11.58 6.88 33.63
N VAL A 69 -11.99 8.15 33.79
CA VAL A 69 -11.23 9.40 33.89
C VAL A 69 -10.88 10.15 32.59
N SER A 70 -11.75 11.11 32.25
CA SER A 70 -11.35 12.52 32.34
C SER A 70 -12.53 13.39 32.77
N LYS A 71 -12.60 13.64 34.09
CA LYS A 71 -13.14 14.92 34.60
C LYS A 71 -12.15 15.98 34.13
N ASN A 72 -12.47 16.71 33.07
CA ASN A 72 -12.02 18.08 32.85
C ASN A 72 -13.14 18.78 32.09
N ALA A 73 -13.62 19.87 32.69
CA ALA A 73 -14.78 20.62 32.28
C ALA A 73 -14.67 21.11 30.83
N THR A 74 -15.42 20.49 29.92
CA THR A 74 -15.82 21.13 28.67
C THR A 74 -17.06 21.94 29.03
N ILE A 75 -16.95 23.27 28.96
CA ILE A 75 -18.11 24.15 29.04
C ILE A 75 -19.04 23.71 27.91
N GLN A 76 -20.20 23.17 28.27
CA GLN A 76 -21.22 22.74 27.32
C GLN A 76 -22.02 23.98 26.93
N ASP A 77 -21.86 24.43 25.69
CA ASP A 77 -22.71 25.49 25.12
C ASP A 77 -24.11 24.92 24.91
N THR A 78 -25.07 25.20 25.80
CA THR A 78 -26.45 24.74 25.64
C THR A 78 -27.28 25.74 24.84
N VAL A 79 -28.01 25.23 23.85
CA VAL A 79 -29.13 25.95 23.19
C VAL A 79 -30.41 25.18 23.51
N GLY A 80 -31.24 25.74 24.40
CA GLY A 80 -32.49 25.10 24.85
C GLY A 80 -32.33 24.07 25.98
N GLU A 81 -33.41 23.39 26.31
CA GLU A 81 -33.51 22.45 27.45
C GLU A 81 -33.03 21.02 27.14
N VAL A 82 -32.63 20.74 25.89
CA VAL A 82 -32.17 19.40 25.50
C VAL A 82 -30.68 19.28 25.78
N PRO A 83 -30.24 18.35 26.64
CA PRO A 83 -28.83 18.13 26.88
C PRO A 83 -28.17 17.54 25.62
N ILE A 84 -27.12 18.20 25.13
CA ILE A 84 -26.46 17.91 23.83
C ILE A 84 -25.84 16.50 23.79
N ASN A 85 -25.62 15.89 24.95
CA ASN A 85 -25.09 14.53 25.06
C ASN A 85 -26.01 13.43 24.50
N GLU A 86 -27.26 13.73 24.17
CA GLU A 86 -28.21 12.82 23.52
C GLU A 86 -28.33 13.04 22.00
N LEU A 87 -27.66 14.06 21.44
CA LEU A 87 -27.74 14.42 20.03
C LEU A 87 -26.40 14.12 19.32
N ILE A 88 -26.47 13.51 18.13
CA ILE A 88 -25.32 13.40 17.23
C ILE A 88 -25.19 14.73 16.48
N ASP A 89 -24.00 15.33 16.50
CA ASP A 89 -23.74 16.56 15.77
C ASP A 89 -23.86 16.30 14.26
N ALA A 90 -24.93 16.83 13.65
CA ALA A 90 -25.17 16.69 12.22
C ALA A 90 -24.07 17.34 11.36
N SER A 91 -23.21 18.19 11.95
CA SER A 91 -22.02 18.71 11.29
C SER A 91 -21.03 17.60 10.90
N ASP A 92 -21.03 16.47 11.61
CA ASP A 92 -20.22 15.29 11.24
C ASP A 92 -20.68 14.66 9.90
N ILE A 93 -21.95 14.82 9.53
CA ILE A 93 -22.51 14.38 8.24
C ILE A 93 -22.01 15.30 7.10
N TYR A 94 -21.62 16.53 7.42
CA TYR A 94 -21.14 17.56 6.50
C TYR A 94 -19.65 17.88 6.70
N CYS A 95 -18.87 16.94 7.23
CA CYS A 95 -17.45 17.19 7.49
C CYS A 95 -16.64 17.20 6.19
N GLU A 96 -16.07 18.37 5.85
CA GLU A 96 -15.13 18.52 4.73
C GLU A 96 -13.86 17.71 4.99
N LYS A 97 -13.53 16.81 4.07
CA LYS A 97 -12.31 15.99 4.09
C LYS A 97 -11.39 16.39 2.96
N GLU A 98 -10.07 16.28 3.20
CA GLU A 98 -9.07 16.49 2.17
C GLU A 98 -8.56 15.14 1.65
N TYR A 99 -8.65 14.92 0.35
CA TYR A 99 -8.16 13.75 -0.36
C TYR A 99 -6.95 14.13 -1.22
N ALA A 100 -6.03 13.21 -1.46
CA ALA A 100 -4.92 13.41 -2.39
C ALA A 100 -4.96 12.37 -3.50
N PHE A 101 -4.57 12.79 -4.71
CA PHE A 101 -4.21 11.90 -5.80
C PHE A 101 -2.69 11.89 -5.98
N GLU A 102 -2.10 10.72 -5.78
CA GLU A 102 -0.66 10.56 -5.72
C GLU A 102 -0.22 9.42 -6.64
N ILE A 103 0.85 9.66 -7.40
CA ILE A 103 1.48 8.72 -8.32
C ILE A 103 2.71 8.13 -7.62
N TYR A 104 2.84 6.83 -7.68
CA TYR A 104 3.82 6.03 -6.97
C TYR A 104 4.59 5.10 -7.91
N THR A 105 5.81 4.82 -7.47
CA THR A 105 6.55 3.57 -7.70
C THR A 105 6.90 3.02 -6.32
N ASP A 106 7.66 1.93 -6.26
CA ASP A 106 8.17 1.42 -4.99
C ASP A 106 9.10 2.42 -4.27
N THR A 107 9.74 3.34 -5.00
CA THR A 107 10.79 4.23 -4.50
C THR A 107 10.43 5.71 -4.56
N TYR A 108 9.51 6.10 -5.43
CA TYR A 108 9.12 7.49 -5.67
C TYR A 108 7.64 7.74 -5.41
N ARG A 109 7.35 8.94 -4.90
CA ARG A 109 6.00 9.47 -4.68
C ARG A 109 5.89 10.87 -5.26
N TYR A 110 4.80 11.12 -5.98
CA TYR A 110 4.47 12.43 -6.55
C TYR A 110 3.00 12.77 -6.35
N ARG A 111 2.71 13.81 -5.56
CA ARG A 111 1.33 14.31 -5.38
C ARG A 111 0.96 15.22 -6.54
N LEU A 112 -0.04 14.82 -7.32
CA LEU A 112 -0.49 15.58 -8.48
C LEU A 112 -1.53 16.64 -8.11
N PHE A 113 -2.47 16.31 -7.23
CA PHE A 113 -3.46 17.25 -6.72
C PHE A 113 -4.07 16.79 -5.39
N SER A 114 -4.78 17.69 -4.70
CA SER A 114 -5.68 17.37 -3.60
C SER A 114 -7.09 17.90 -3.82
N LEU A 115 -8.09 17.24 -3.23
CA LEU A 115 -9.50 17.63 -3.25
C LEU A 115 -9.98 17.89 -1.83
N LYS A 116 -10.57 19.06 -1.58
CA LYS A 116 -11.37 19.32 -0.38
C LYS A 116 -12.82 19.09 -0.74
N MET A 117 -13.41 18.06 -0.12
CA MET A 117 -14.70 17.52 -0.49
C MET A 117 -15.56 17.33 0.76
N ALA A 118 -16.76 17.89 0.71
CA ALA A 118 -17.87 17.53 1.60
C ALA A 118 -18.82 16.56 0.87
N SER A 119 -19.94 16.20 1.50
CA SER A 119 -20.92 15.24 0.95
C SER A 119 -21.66 15.75 -0.30
N ILE A 120 -21.54 17.05 -0.64
CA ILE A 120 -22.14 17.70 -1.81
C ILE A 120 -21.16 18.68 -2.46
N TYR A 121 -21.43 19.05 -3.71
CA TYR A 121 -20.71 20.11 -4.42
C TYR A 121 -20.95 21.50 -3.79
N PRO A 122 -20.03 22.47 -3.94
CA PRO A 122 -18.81 22.42 -4.76
C PRO A 122 -17.61 21.76 -4.07
N VAL A 123 -16.75 21.14 -4.88
CA VAL A 123 -15.46 20.56 -4.47
C VAL A 123 -14.34 21.52 -4.85
N LYS A 124 -13.35 21.68 -3.97
CA LYS A 124 -12.16 22.50 -4.26
C LYS A 124 -10.98 21.61 -4.59
N MET A 125 -10.36 21.83 -5.74
CA MET A 125 -9.19 21.06 -6.20
C MET A 125 -7.95 21.93 -6.23
N LYS A 126 -6.87 21.47 -5.61
CA LYS A 126 -5.55 22.11 -5.67
C LYS A 126 -4.61 21.26 -6.52
N ILE A 127 -4.23 21.78 -7.67
CA ILE A 127 -3.36 21.10 -8.63
C ILE A 127 -1.90 21.50 -8.36
N GLU A 128 -0.95 20.60 -8.65
CA GLU A 128 0.47 20.93 -8.64
C GLU A 128 0.77 22.13 -9.54
N GLU A 129 1.65 23.03 -9.07
CA GLU A 129 1.77 24.39 -9.60
C GLU A 129 2.05 24.47 -11.11
N VAL A 130 2.94 23.64 -11.63
CA VAL A 130 3.29 23.70 -13.06
C VAL A 130 2.16 23.11 -13.91
N VAL A 131 1.52 22.04 -13.43
CA VAL A 131 0.36 21.46 -14.13
C VAL A 131 -0.79 22.47 -14.13
N TYR A 132 -1.03 23.15 -13.01
CA TYR A 132 -2.02 24.21 -12.88
C TYR A 132 -1.81 25.31 -13.94
N GLU A 133 -0.58 25.82 -14.09
CA GLU A 133 -0.26 26.86 -15.07
C GLU A 133 -0.54 26.42 -16.52
N HIS A 134 -0.37 25.14 -16.84
CA HIS A 134 -0.68 24.61 -18.16
C HIS A 134 -2.19 24.52 -18.43
N VAL A 135 -2.97 24.08 -17.44
CA VAL A 135 -4.39 23.74 -17.64
C VAL A 135 -5.36 24.89 -17.37
N MET A 136 -4.95 25.91 -16.60
CA MET A 136 -5.87 26.95 -16.11
C MET A 136 -6.58 27.73 -17.21
N ASN A 137 -5.91 27.99 -18.34
CA ASN A 137 -6.53 28.67 -19.47
C ASN A 137 -7.69 27.87 -20.06
N GLU A 138 -7.51 26.55 -20.23
CA GLU A 138 -8.55 25.69 -20.78
C GLU A 138 -9.69 25.44 -19.77
N LEU A 139 -9.37 25.33 -18.48
CA LEU A 139 -10.37 25.28 -17.41
C LEU A 139 -11.26 26.53 -17.41
N SER A 140 -10.65 27.71 -17.57
CA SER A 140 -11.38 28.99 -17.61
C SER A 140 -12.34 29.05 -18.80
N LEU A 141 -11.94 28.53 -19.96
CA LEU A 141 -12.80 28.46 -21.16
C LEU A 141 -14.01 27.55 -20.95
N ARG A 142 -13.91 26.56 -20.07
CA ARG A 142 -15.00 25.66 -19.66
C ARG A 142 -15.83 26.20 -18.50
N GLY A 143 -15.57 27.44 -18.06
CA GLY A 143 -16.30 28.07 -16.97
C GLY A 143 -15.85 27.66 -15.57
N ILE A 144 -14.80 26.83 -15.45
CA ILE A 144 -14.24 26.40 -14.16
C ILE A 144 -13.33 27.52 -13.65
N LYS A 145 -13.69 28.09 -12.51
CA LYS A 145 -13.01 29.24 -11.91
C LYS A 145 -11.99 28.80 -10.87
N SER A 146 -10.94 29.60 -10.70
CA SER A 146 -10.03 29.50 -9.56
C SER A 146 -10.36 30.55 -8.51
N ASP A 147 -10.21 30.19 -7.23
CA ASP A 147 -10.20 31.14 -6.14
C ASP A 147 -8.82 31.83 -5.99
N LYS A 148 -8.71 32.71 -4.98
CA LYS A 148 -7.50 33.49 -4.70
C LYS A 148 -6.32 32.64 -4.25
N ASP A 149 -6.58 31.44 -3.72
CA ASP A 149 -5.59 30.52 -3.19
C ASP A 149 -5.18 29.46 -4.23
N LYS A 150 -5.49 29.69 -5.51
CA LYS A 150 -5.26 28.79 -6.65
C LYS A 150 -6.00 27.44 -6.54
N TYR A 151 -7.11 27.37 -5.79
CA TYR A 151 -8.01 26.21 -5.87
C TYR A 151 -9.00 26.42 -7.02
N ILE A 152 -9.14 25.42 -7.88
CA ILE A 152 -10.26 25.41 -8.82
C ILE A 152 -11.53 24.93 -8.11
N VAL A 153 -12.64 25.58 -8.42
CA VAL A 153 -13.95 25.28 -7.84
C VAL A 153 -14.73 24.44 -8.84
N ILE A 154 -15.09 23.24 -8.41
CA ILE A 154 -15.79 22.23 -9.21
C ILE A 154 -17.23 22.17 -8.72
N GLU A 155 -18.16 22.55 -9.58
CA GLU A 155 -19.59 22.73 -9.20
C GLU A 155 -20.43 21.47 -9.42
N ASN A 156 -19.95 20.52 -10.24
CA ASN A 156 -20.67 19.29 -10.59
C ASN A 156 -19.73 18.22 -11.17
N GLU A 157 -20.28 17.03 -11.44
CA GLU A 157 -19.56 15.88 -11.99
C GLU A 157 -18.97 16.13 -13.39
N GLU A 158 -19.68 16.85 -14.25
CA GLU A 158 -19.19 17.20 -15.61
C GLU A 158 -17.93 18.06 -15.51
N SER A 159 -17.99 19.13 -14.71
CA SER A 159 -16.85 20.01 -14.43
C SER A 159 -15.70 19.25 -13.78
N PHE A 160 -16.01 18.27 -12.92
CA PHE A 160 -15.01 17.40 -12.30
C PHE A 160 -14.26 16.57 -13.35
N CYS A 161 -15.01 15.89 -14.22
CA CYS A 161 -14.44 15.04 -15.26
C CYS A 161 -13.61 15.85 -16.27
N ASP A 162 -14.09 17.04 -16.64
CA ASP A 162 -13.36 17.95 -17.50
C ASP A 162 -12.04 18.42 -16.88
N ALA A 163 -12.08 18.81 -15.61
CA ALA A 163 -10.86 19.19 -14.88
C ALA A 163 -9.88 18.04 -14.76
N LEU A 164 -10.36 16.87 -14.34
CA LEU A 164 -9.57 15.66 -14.17
C LEU A 164 -8.89 15.25 -15.48
N LYS A 165 -9.64 15.27 -16.60
CA LYS A 165 -9.12 14.93 -17.91
C LYS A 165 -7.97 15.85 -18.32
N LEU A 166 -8.11 17.16 -18.14
CA LEU A 166 -7.05 18.12 -18.47
C LEU A 166 -5.80 17.90 -17.62
N VAL A 167 -5.97 17.69 -16.32
CA VAL A 167 -4.88 17.46 -15.38
C VAL A 167 -4.14 16.15 -15.70
N LEU A 168 -4.84 15.03 -15.83
CA LEU A 168 -4.21 13.72 -16.09
C LEU A 168 -3.59 13.63 -17.47
N GLN A 169 -4.09 14.39 -18.45
CA GLN A 169 -3.58 14.39 -19.81
C GLN A 169 -2.46 15.41 -20.05
N ASP A 170 -2.10 16.23 -19.05
CA ASP A 170 -1.04 17.23 -19.18
C ASP A 170 0.31 16.60 -19.56
N LYS A 171 1.08 17.34 -20.36
CA LYS A 171 2.39 16.91 -20.85
C LYS A 171 3.38 16.62 -19.72
N LYS A 172 3.34 17.37 -18.61
CA LYS A 172 4.23 17.15 -17.45
C LYS A 172 3.86 15.85 -16.73
N VAL A 173 2.58 15.55 -16.58
CA VAL A 173 2.12 14.30 -15.96
C VAL A 173 2.58 13.10 -16.78
N ARG A 174 2.39 13.15 -18.11
CA ARG A 174 2.89 12.10 -19.02
C ARG A 174 4.41 11.94 -18.95
N TYR A 175 5.14 13.06 -18.89
CA TYR A 175 6.59 13.05 -18.73
C TYR A 175 6.99 12.36 -17.42
N ILE A 176 6.39 12.72 -16.29
CA ILE A 176 6.66 12.12 -14.98
C ILE A 176 6.40 10.61 -15.01
N ILE A 177 5.24 10.17 -15.51
CA ILE A 177 4.91 8.74 -15.63
C ILE A 177 5.94 8.00 -16.49
N ASN A 178 6.40 8.60 -17.59
CA ASN A 178 7.42 7.99 -18.44
C ASN A 178 8.79 7.90 -17.75
N GLU A 179 9.20 8.95 -17.04
CA GLU A 179 10.46 8.94 -16.29
C GLU A 179 10.43 7.94 -15.13
N LEU A 180 9.31 7.82 -14.41
CA LEU A 180 9.12 6.82 -13.38
C LEU A 180 9.16 5.39 -13.93
N GLN A 181 8.56 5.14 -15.11
CA GLN A 181 8.68 3.83 -15.75
C GLN A 181 10.12 3.52 -16.17
N LYS A 182 10.85 4.52 -16.67
CA LYS A 182 12.27 4.35 -17.00
C LYS A 182 13.12 4.14 -15.77
N SER A 183 12.86 4.84 -14.66
CA SER A 183 13.62 4.66 -13.42
C SER A 183 13.45 3.23 -12.89
N VAL A 184 12.23 2.69 -12.93
CA VAL A 184 11.97 1.27 -12.59
C VAL A 184 12.69 0.31 -13.54
N LEU A 185 12.78 0.63 -14.84
CA LEU A 185 13.53 -0.17 -15.79
C LEU A 185 15.05 -0.07 -15.60
N SER A 186 15.57 1.13 -15.30
CA SER A 186 16.99 1.36 -15.06
C SER A 186 17.44 0.81 -13.72
N GLU A 187 16.59 0.83 -12.69
CA GLU A 187 16.81 0.11 -11.43
C GLU A 187 16.91 -1.39 -11.70
N LYS A 188 15.98 -1.93 -12.51
CA LYS A 188 16.05 -3.33 -12.98
C LYS A 188 17.27 -3.62 -13.88
N GLU A 189 17.75 -2.66 -14.67
CA GLU A 189 18.92 -2.83 -15.54
C GLU A 189 20.25 -2.63 -14.80
N SER A 190 20.31 -1.76 -13.79
CA SER A 190 21.42 -1.71 -12.83
C SER A 190 21.46 -2.95 -11.95
N ASP A 191 20.31 -3.57 -11.69
CA ASP A 191 20.21 -4.90 -11.08
C ASP A 191 20.50 -6.04 -12.08
N ARG A 192 20.45 -5.86 -13.40
CA ARG A 192 20.74 -6.93 -14.39
C ARG A 192 22.21 -7.30 -14.55
N ASN A 193 23.14 -6.56 -13.94
CA ASN A 193 24.51 -7.05 -13.75
C ASN A 193 24.64 -7.93 -12.49
N VAL A 194 23.56 -8.11 -11.73
CA VAL A 194 23.40 -9.12 -10.69
C VAL A 194 22.64 -10.28 -11.33
N LEU A 195 23.15 -11.51 -11.17
CA LEU A 195 22.42 -12.71 -11.60
C LEU A 195 21.04 -12.70 -10.91
N ASP A 196 19.95 -12.92 -11.66
CA ASP A 196 18.61 -13.02 -11.09
C ASP A 196 18.62 -14.08 -9.97
N LYS A 197 18.34 -13.68 -8.73
CA LYS A 197 18.23 -14.61 -7.60
C LYS A 197 16.80 -15.09 -7.51
N ILE A 198 16.59 -16.38 -7.74
CA ILE A 198 15.28 -17.01 -7.62
C ILE A 198 15.27 -17.88 -6.37
N ILE A 199 14.27 -17.72 -5.53
CA ILE A 199 14.05 -18.56 -4.35
C ILE A 199 12.77 -19.38 -4.57
N VAL A 200 12.90 -20.70 -4.57
CA VAL A 200 11.78 -21.64 -4.60
C VAL A 200 11.54 -22.15 -3.19
N CYS A 201 10.37 -21.90 -2.62
CA CYS A 201 10.01 -22.32 -1.26
C CYS A 201 8.71 -23.14 -1.23
N GLU A 202 8.45 -23.79 -0.09
CA GLU A 202 7.31 -24.68 0.07
C GLU A 202 5.99 -23.90 0.11
N GLY A 203 5.94 -22.85 0.92
CA GLY A 203 4.71 -22.13 1.22
C GLY A 203 4.88 -20.62 1.29
N ARG A 204 3.74 -19.93 1.38
CA ARG A 204 3.67 -18.47 1.45
C ARG A 204 4.32 -17.90 2.74
N ASN A 205 4.34 -18.67 3.82
CA ASN A 205 4.98 -18.24 5.07
C ASN A 205 6.50 -18.08 4.88
N ASP A 206 7.14 -19.04 4.21
CA ASP A 206 8.56 -19.03 3.91
C ASP A 206 8.91 -17.79 3.08
N GLU A 207 8.10 -17.51 2.06
CA GLU A 207 8.26 -16.31 1.23
C GLU A 207 8.21 -15.04 2.09
N ILE A 208 7.19 -14.89 2.95
CA ILE A 208 7.04 -13.70 3.79
C ILE A 208 8.28 -13.49 4.69
N ILE A 209 8.78 -14.55 5.31
CA ILE A 209 9.91 -14.46 6.25
C ILE A 209 11.22 -14.19 5.49
N ILE A 210 11.45 -14.90 4.39
CA ILE A 210 12.67 -14.75 3.60
C ILE A 210 12.69 -13.39 2.89
N ASP A 211 11.54 -12.89 2.44
CA ASP A 211 11.42 -11.56 1.84
C ASP A 211 11.76 -10.47 2.86
N ALA A 212 11.24 -10.56 4.10
CA ALA A 212 11.62 -9.63 5.17
C ALA A 212 13.15 -9.62 5.43
N ILE A 213 13.79 -10.79 5.42
CA ILE A 213 15.26 -10.91 5.52
C ILE A 213 15.94 -10.25 4.32
N ALA A 214 15.48 -10.53 3.11
CA ALA A 214 16.05 -10.00 1.87
C ALA A 214 15.93 -8.47 1.81
N GLN A 215 14.78 -7.92 2.21
CA GLN A 215 14.56 -6.48 2.33
C GLN A 215 15.56 -5.82 3.30
N LYS A 216 15.82 -6.43 4.47
CA LYS A 216 16.84 -5.93 5.41
C LYS A 216 18.25 -5.93 4.81
N LEU A 217 18.55 -6.83 3.89
CA LEU A 217 19.82 -6.89 3.15
C LEU A 217 19.83 -6.06 1.86
N ASN A 218 18.75 -5.32 1.58
CA ASN A 218 18.55 -4.60 0.32
C ASN A 218 18.70 -5.50 -0.92
N CYS A 219 18.22 -6.75 -0.82
CA CYS A 219 18.18 -7.73 -1.89
C CYS A 219 16.71 -7.99 -2.30
N LYS A 220 16.43 -8.11 -3.60
CA LYS A 220 15.08 -8.36 -4.14
C LYS A 220 15.03 -9.67 -4.95
N PRO A 221 15.02 -10.84 -4.31
CA PRO A 221 14.89 -12.11 -5.02
C PRO A 221 13.50 -12.29 -5.63
N ILE A 222 13.41 -13.13 -6.66
CA ILE A 222 12.15 -13.56 -7.27
C ILE A 222 11.69 -14.82 -6.54
N PHE A 223 10.48 -14.82 -5.99
CA PHE A 223 9.92 -15.98 -5.29
C PHE A 223 9.07 -16.86 -6.20
N VAL A 224 9.17 -18.18 -6.00
CA VAL A 224 8.31 -19.20 -6.60
C VAL A 224 7.83 -20.12 -5.48
N VAL A 225 6.55 -19.98 -5.11
CA VAL A 225 5.92 -20.81 -4.07
C VAL A 225 5.37 -22.09 -4.68
N ALA A 226 5.64 -23.22 -4.04
CA ALA A 226 5.24 -24.53 -4.55
C ALA A 226 3.86 -25.03 -4.08
N ASP A 227 3.27 -24.37 -3.08
CA ASP A 227 2.04 -24.83 -2.42
C ASP A 227 2.15 -26.29 -1.94
N GLY A 228 3.29 -26.60 -1.30
CA GLY A 228 3.57 -27.88 -0.66
C GLY A 228 4.79 -28.62 -1.19
N LYS A 229 5.44 -29.37 -0.28
CA LYS A 229 6.71 -30.11 -0.48
C LYS A 229 6.77 -30.99 -1.74
N ASN A 230 5.64 -31.58 -2.13
CA ASN A 230 5.57 -32.49 -3.29
C ASN A 230 5.67 -31.78 -4.65
N ASN A 231 5.37 -30.48 -4.71
CA ASN A 231 5.36 -29.70 -5.95
C ASN A 231 6.70 -29.01 -6.23
N ILE A 232 7.53 -28.81 -5.19
CA ILE A 232 8.84 -28.14 -5.31
C ILE A 232 9.69 -28.80 -6.40
N SER A 233 9.77 -30.14 -6.41
CA SER A 233 10.60 -30.87 -7.39
C SER A 233 10.20 -30.60 -8.83
N ASN A 234 8.90 -30.51 -9.14
CA ASN A 234 8.41 -30.25 -10.49
C ASN A 234 8.63 -28.79 -10.89
N LEU A 235 8.48 -27.86 -9.94
CA LEU A 235 8.69 -26.43 -10.17
C LEU A 235 10.15 -26.10 -10.44
N VAL A 236 11.07 -26.68 -9.68
CA VAL A 236 12.51 -26.39 -9.83
C VAL A 236 13.02 -26.75 -11.22
N SER A 237 12.61 -27.89 -11.78
CA SER A 237 12.97 -28.25 -13.17
C SER A 237 12.47 -27.22 -14.18
N ASN A 238 11.22 -26.76 -14.04
CA ASN A 238 10.63 -25.74 -14.92
C ASN A 238 11.29 -24.36 -14.77
N VAL A 239 11.64 -23.99 -13.53
CA VAL A 239 12.33 -22.72 -13.23
C VAL A 239 13.74 -22.75 -13.81
N HIS A 240 14.45 -23.88 -13.69
CA HIS A 240 15.80 -24.04 -14.22
C HIS A 240 15.82 -23.94 -15.75
N GLU A 241 14.93 -24.63 -16.46
CA GLU A 241 14.85 -24.60 -17.94
C GLU A 241 14.58 -23.19 -18.50
N ARG A 242 13.80 -22.38 -17.78
CA ARG A 242 13.39 -21.03 -18.22
C ARG A 242 14.39 -19.94 -17.84
N ASN A 243 15.30 -20.20 -16.90
CA ASN A 243 16.16 -19.19 -16.29
C ASN A 243 17.63 -19.67 -16.22
N ALA A 244 18.23 -19.98 -17.37
CA ALA A 244 19.58 -20.55 -17.46
C ALA A 244 20.71 -19.69 -16.85
N ASN A 245 20.48 -18.38 -16.66
CA ASN A 245 21.44 -17.44 -16.07
C ASN A 245 21.08 -17.03 -14.63
N ALA A 246 20.05 -17.60 -14.01
CA ALA A 246 19.64 -17.26 -12.65
C ALA A 246 20.38 -18.09 -11.60
N GLN A 247 20.64 -17.49 -10.43
CA GLN A 247 21.01 -18.24 -9.24
C GLN A 247 19.73 -18.72 -8.57
N ILE A 248 19.54 -20.05 -8.51
CA ILE A 248 18.34 -20.64 -7.92
C ILE A 248 18.70 -21.19 -6.54
N LEU A 249 17.96 -20.78 -5.51
CA LEU A 249 17.97 -21.37 -4.17
C LEU A 249 16.64 -22.10 -3.95
N VAL A 250 16.70 -23.35 -3.50
CA VAL A 250 15.53 -24.14 -3.14
C VAL A 250 15.51 -24.29 -1.62
N VAL A 251 14.46 -23.81 -0.98
CA VAL A 251 14.24 -23.87 0.46
C VAL A 251 13.21 -24.94 0.77
N ILE A 252 13.57 -25.90 1.63
CA ILE A 252 12.70 -27.01 2.01
C ILE A 252 12.74 -27.20 3.52
N ASP A 253 11.56 -27.23 4.12
CA ASP A 253 11.35 -27.60 5.51
C ASP A 253 11.47 -29.12 5.67
N SER A 254 12.27 -29.58 6.62
CA SER A 254 12.60 -31.01 6.74
C SER A 254 11.78 -31.76 7.79
N ASP A 255 11.01 -31.04 8.62
CA ASP A 255 10.22 -31.61 9.72
C ASP A 255 11.08 -32.49 10.68
N GLY A 256 12.34 -32.15 10.85
CA GLY A 256 13.34 -32.88 11.65
C GLY A 256 14.09 -33.99 10.89
N GLU A 257 13.83 -34.21 9.61
CA GLU A 257 14.41 -35.29 8.79
C GLU A 257 15.26 -34.76 7.61
N GLU A 258 16.31 -33.98 7.90
CA GLU A 258 17.13 -33.27 6.90
C GLU A 258 17.72 -34.19 5.81
N GLU A 259 18.44 -35.24 6.22
CA GLU A 259 19.14 -36.16 5.31
C GLU A 259 18.19 -36.91 4.38
N LYS A 260 17.02 -37.31 4.91
CA LYS A 260 16.01 -38.03 4.13
C LYS A 260 15.32 -37.09 3.14
N THR A 261 15.00 -35.87 3.58
CA THR A 261 14.41 -34.82 2.73
C THR A 261 15.36 -34.49 1.58
N LYS A 262 16.65 -34.34 1.87
CA LYS A 262 17.71 -34.12 0.87
C LYS A 262 17.77 -35.23 -0.17
N ALA A 263 17.92 -36.48 0.28
CA ALA A 263 18.08 -37.62 -0.61
C ALA A 263 16.86 -37.82 -1.51
N LEU A 264 15.65 -37.58 -0.99
CA LEU A 264 14.41 -37.69 -1.76
C LEU A 264 14.29 -36.60 -2.82
N PHE A 265 14.72 -35.37 -2.50
CA PHE A 265 14.71 -34.25 -3.43
C PHE A 265 15.74 -34.43 -4.55
N GLU A 266 17.00 -34.70 -4.20
CA GLU A 266 18.09 -34.91 -5.17
C GLU A 266 17.80 -36.08 -6.12
N LYS A 267 17.11 -37.13 -5.65
CA LYS A 267 16.68 -38.25 -6.49
C LYS A 267 15.68 -37.85 -7.56
N LYS A 268 14.85 -36.83 -7.31
CA LYS A 268 13.80 -36.37 -8.24
C LYS A 268 14.31 -35.32 -9.23
N VAL A 269 15.16 -34.40 -8.78
CA VAL A 269 15.54 -33.19 -9.55
C VAL A 269 16.95 -33.28 -10.13
N GLY A 270 17.83 -34.12 -9.58
CA GLY A 270 19.27 -34.11 -9.87
C GLY A 270 20.04 -33.25 -8.88
N LYS A 271 21.30 -32.91 -9.17
CA LYS A 271 22.17 -32.10 -8.26
C LYS A 271 22.64 -30.78 -8.87
N ASP A 272 22.36 -30.56 -10.14
CA ASP A 272 22.94 -29.46 -10.90
C ASP A 272 21.93 -28.33 -11.08
N GLY A 273 22.42 -27.10 -11.16
CA GLY A 273 21.60 -25.94 -11.56
C GLY A 273 20.86 -25.20 -10.44
N TYR A 274 21.05 -25.60 -9.16
CA TYR A 274 20.46 -24.92 -8.01
C TYR A 274 21.30 -25.10 -6.73
N GLN A 275 21.08 -24.25 -5.74
CA GLN A 275 21.55 -24.41 -4.36
C GLN A 275 20.40 -24.95 -3.50
N LEU A 276 20.70 -25.91 -2.63
CA LEU A 276 19.71 -26.52 -1.75
C LEU A 276 19.91 -26.03 -0.30
N LEU A 277 18.83 -25.52 0.28
CA LEU A 277 18.75 -25.11 1.67
C LEU A 277 17.66 -25.93 2.35
N ILE A 278 18.08 -26.76 3.31
CA ILE A 278 17.18 -27.57 4.11
C ILE A 278 17.13 -26.95 5.50
N VAL A 279 15.92 -26.63 5.95
CA VAL A 279 15.67 -26.12 7.30
C VAL A 279 15.29 -27.30 8.18
N ASN A 280 15.90 -27.43 9.35
CA ASN A 280 15.70 -28.58 10.24
C ASN A 280 14.22 -28.86 10.48
N ASN A 281 13.48 -27.90 11.03
CA ASN A 281 12.03 -27.99 11.16
C ASN A 281 11.36 -27.12 10.09
N GLN A 282 11.32 -25.82 10.34
CA GLN A 282 10.60 -24.84 9.53
C GLN A 282 11.29 -23.47 9.60
N VAL A 283 11.09 -22.63 8.58
CA VAL A 283 11.71 -21.30 8.48
C VAL A 283 11.37 -20.39 9.67
N GLU A 284 10.18 -20.53 10.26
CA GLU A 284 9.74 -19.74 11.41
C GLU A 284 10.66 -19.90 12.64
N ASP A 285 11.27 -21.07 12.81
CA ASP A 285 12.05 -21.42 14.01
C ASP A 285 13.32 -20.58 14.17
N TRP A 286 13.71 -19.82 13.14
CA TRP A 286 14.79 -18.84 13.24
C TRP A 286 14.46 -17.68 14.18
N PHE A 287 13.18 -17.31 14.27
CA PHE A 287 12.73 -16.11 14.97
C PHE A 287 11.78 -16.38 16.13
N ILE A 288 11.27 -17.61 16.26
CA ILE A 288 10.44 -17.97 17.41
C ILE A 288 11.28 -17.88 18.69
N PRO A 289 10.92 -17.02 19.65
CA PRO A 289 11.55 -17.01 20.96
C PRO A 289 11.09 -18.21 21.79
N ASP A 290 11.92 -18.71 22.70
CA ASP A 290 11.61 -19.80 23.64
C ASP A 290 10.61 -19.33 24.73
N VAL A 291 9.39 -18.93 24.34
CA VAL A 291 8.34 -18.44 25.25
C VAL A 291 7.01 -19.10 24.88
N GLU A 292 6.29 -19.59 25.90
CA GLU A 292 5.11 -20.46 25.74
C GLU A 292 3.91 -19.83 24.99
N ASP A 293 3.88 -18.51 24.78
CA ASP A 293 2.73 -17.78 24.21
C ASP A 293 2.94 -17.21 22.79
N PHE A 294 4.02 -17.57 22.10
CA PHE A 294 4.30 -17.03 20.76
C PHE A 294 3.56 -17.84 19.67
N SER A 295 2.66 -17.18 18.92
CA SER A 295 1.90 -17.82 17.84
C SER A 295 2.49 -17.49 16.45
N LYS A 296 2.40 -18.45 15.51
CA LYS A 296 2.83 -18.27 14.12
C LYS A 296 2.16 -17.07 13.43
N LEU A 297 0.90 -16.80 13.74
CA LEU A 297 0.19 -15.65 13.18
C LEU A 297 0.79 -14.32 13.68
N LYS A 298 1.16 -14.27 14.96
CA LYS A 298 1.81 -13.10 15.55
C LYS A 298 3.19 -12.87 14.94
N LEU A 299 3.96 -13.94 14.69
CA LEU A 299 5.23 -13.87 13.96
C LEU A 299 5.07 -13.18 12.61
N LEU A 300 4.15 -13.66 11.77
CA LEU A 300 3.95 -13.14 10.42
C LEU A 300 3.47 -11.67 10.42
N GLN A 301 2.67 -11.27 11.41
CA GLN A 301 2.19 -9.89 11.54
C GLN A 301 3.29 -8.90 11.97
N THR A 302 4.33 -9.38 12.64
CA THR A 302 5.41 -8.53 13.17
C THR A 302 6.78 -8.87 12.59
N ILE A 303 6.82 -9.63 11.49
CA ILE A 303 8.07 -10.19 10.96
C ILE A 303 9.04 -9.10 10.54
N ASP A 304 8.57 -8.02 9.92
CA ASP A 304 9.43 -6.90 9.51
C ASP A 304 10.10 -6.21 10.71
N THR A 305 9.38 -6.09 11.83
CA THR A 305 9.92 -5.54 13.08
C THR A 305 10.93 -6.51 13.70
N ILE A 306 10.57 -7.80 13.80
CA ILE A 306 11.44 -8.83 14.38
C ILE A 306 12.72 -8.95 13.57
N VAL A 307 12.62 -9.03 12.24
CA VAL A 307 13.77 -9.09 11.34
C VAL A 307 14.58 -7.80 11.43
N GLY A 308 13.93 -6.64 11.50
CA GLY A 308 14.58 -5.33 11.69
C GLY A 308 15.48 -5.30 12.93
N GLU A 309 14.98 -5.79 14.07
CA GLU A 309 15.68 -5.83 15.36
C GLU A 309 16.63 -7.02 15.51
N ALA A 310 16.50 -8.07 14.70
CA ALA A 310 17.29 -9.30 14.84
C ALA A 310 18.78 -9.09 14.55
N GLU A 311 19.63 -9.63 15.44
CA GLU A 311 21.08 -9.70 15.27
C GLU A 311 21.45 -10.90 14.38
N PHE A 312 21.58 -10.66 13.06
CA PHE A 312 21.83 -11.72 12.08
C PHE A 312 23.11 -12.52 12.36
N ASP A 313 24.13 -11.91 12.96
CA ASP A 313 25.37 -12.59 13.33
C ASP A 313 25.18 -13.66 14.43
N GLU A 314 24.18 -13.50 15.30
CA GLU A 314 23.82 -14.53 16.29
C GLU A 314 23.05 -15.67 15.63
N LEU A 315 22.10 -15.33 14.74
CA LEU A 315 21.32 -16.31 14.00
C LEU A 315 22.20 -17.18 13.07
N ARG A 316 23.21 -16.60 12.41
CA ARG A 316 24.20 -17.35 11.60
C ARG A 316 24.94 -18.42 12.42
N LYS A 317 25.21 -18.14 13.70
CA LYS A 317 25.90 -19.09 14.60
C LYS A 317 24.96 -20.18 15.10
N LYS A 318 23.67 -19.87 15.24
CA LYS A 318 22.65 -20.78 15.75
C LYS A 318 22.11 -21.72 14.68
N TYR A 319 21.94 -21.24 13.44
CA TYR A 319 21.29 -21.98 12.36
C TYR A 319 22.15 -21.96 11.08
N ASP A 320 22.71 -23.12 10.70
CA ASP A 320 23.50 -23.28 9.47
C ASP A 320 22.66 -23.00 8.20
N SER A 321 21.37 -23.34 8.23
CA SER A 321 20.43 -23.00 7.16
C SER A 321 20.26 -21.49 6.99
N PHE A 322 20.23 -20.72 8.08
CA PHE A 322 20.16 -19.26 8.03
C PHE A 322 21.44 -18.64 7.45
N ASP A 323 22.62 -19.14 7.84
CA ASP A 323 23.89 -18.67 7.26
C ASP A 323 23.99 -18.95 5.75
N LYS A 324 23.50 -20.10 5.29
CA LYS A 324 23.40 -20.41 3.86
C LYS A 324 22.46 -19.45 3.12
N LEU A 325 21.31 -19.12 3.71
CA LEU A 325 20.38 -18.14 3.13
C LEU A 325 21.06 -16.78 2.99
N LEU A 326 21.70 -16.29 4.05
CA LEU A 326 22.36 -14.99 4.02
C LEU A 326 23.49 -14.95 2.99
N LYS A 327 24.33 -15.99 2.93
CA LYS A 327 25.37 -16.11 1.89
C LYS A 327 24.79 -16.08 0.48
N PHE A 328 23.61 -16.66 0.26
CA PHE A 328 22.93 -16.58 -1.02
C PHE A 328 22.43 -15.16 -1.31
N LEU A 329 21.81 -14.49 -0.34
CA LEU A 329 21.25 -13.14 -0.49
C LEU A 329 22.32 -12.04 -0.59
N GLU A 330 23.50 -12.23 0.01
CA GLU A 330 24.62 -11.26 0.01
C GLU A 330 25.52 -11.36 -1.23
N ARG A 331 25.50 -12.48 -1.96
CA ARG A 331 26.39 -12.76 -3.11
C ARG A 331 26.05 -12.01 -4.40
#